data_AF-A0A8T0C0G6-F1
#
_entry.id   AF-A0A8T0C0G6-F1
#
_cell.length_a   1.000
_cell.length_b   1.000
_cell.length_c   1.000
_cell.angle_alpha   90.00
_cell.angle_beta   90.00
_cell.angle_gamma   90.00
#
_symmetry.space_group_name_H-M   'P 1'
#
loop_
_entity.id
_entity.type
_entity.pdbx_description
1 polymer ?
#
loop_
_entity_poly.entity_id
_entity_poly.type
_entity_poly.pdbx_seq_one_letter_code
_entity_poly.pdbx_strand_id
1 'polypeptide(L)'
;MLLTVFCALRDRGETTFALEVSPELELRDFLALCELESGIPAGEIQISHAEQPLKDLTRALGNFGLKDGDVVVLRQAERRPAPQPSFPGLPRIDFSSISVPGTSSNHRSTTQAQNPRADQTPLATSPELSPQGLDNPALLRDMLLANPHELSLLKERNPPLAEALLSGDLERFTKVLQEQQHDRAKREQERIRLLTSDPFDLEAQAKIEEEIRQHNIEENMTIAMEEAPESFGQVVMLYINCKVNGHPVKAFVDSGAQMTIMSQACAERCNIMRLVDRRWAGIAKGVGTQKIIGRVHLAQVQIEGDFLPCSFSILEDQPMDMLLGLDMLKRHQCSIDLKKSVLLIGTTGTETRFLPEGELPDCARLAYGPEAREDTRPEDIADQELAEALQRSIQDGGQH
;
A
#
# COMPACT_ATOMS: atom_id res chain seq x y z
N MET A 1 28.76 7.26 33.75
CA MET A 1 29.28 6.84 32.45
C MET A 1 28.14 6.86 31.46
N LEU A 2 28.34 7.50 30.32
CA LEU A 2 27.38 7.57 29.24
C LEU A 2 27.57 6.34 28.34
N LEU A 3 26.57 5.46 28.29
CA LEU A 3 26.57 4.29 27.41
C LEU A 3 25.61 4.52 26.25
N THR A 4 26.02 4.16 25.04
CA THR A 4 25.14 4.16 23.87
C THR A 4 24.61 2.74 23.66
N VAL A 5 23.29 2.58 23.68
CA VAL A 5 22.63 1.29 23.46
C VAL A 5 22.14 1.22 22.02
N PHE A 6 22.73 0.33 21.24
CA PHE A 6 22.29 0.02 19.89
C PHE A 6 21.33 -1.17 19.93
N CYS A 7 20.07 -0.94 19.59
CA CYS A 7 19.01 -1.93 19.64
C CYS A 7 18.77 -2.53 18.26
N ALA A 8 19.21 -3.79 18.10
CA ALA A 8 18.97 -4.58 16.91
C ALA A 8 17.66 -5.37 17.08
N LEU A 9 16.54 -4.70 16.80
CA LEU A 9 15.22 -5.33 16.72
C LEU A 9 15.09 -6.12 15.42
N ARG A 10 14.49 -7.31 15.47
CA ARG A 10 14.32 -8.15 14.28
C ARG A 10 13.35 -7.56 13.25
N ASP A 11 12.33 -6.82 13.71
CA ASP A 11 11.17 -6.43 12.88
C ASP A 11 10.76 -4.93 12.96
N ARG A 12 11.52 -4.05 13.65
CA ARG A 12 11.09 -2.64 13.92
C ARG A 12 12.15 -1.54 13.75
N GLY A 13 13.14 -1.76 12.88
CA GLY A 13 14.19 -0.78 12.62
C GLY A 13 15.22 -0.66 13.75
N GLU A 14 16.39 -0.10 13.42
CA GLU A 14 17.50 0.07 14.36
C GLU A 14 17.25 1.32 15.22
N THR A 15 17.09 1.13 16.53
CA THR A 15 16.94 2.24 17.47
C THR A 15 18.20 2.38 18.31
N THR A 16 18.64 3.62 18.53
CA THR A 16 19.81 3.91 19.37
C THR A 16 19.45 4.97 20.39
N PHE A 17 19.77 4.71 21.66
CA PHE A 17 19.54 5.66 22.76
C PHE A 17 20.75 5.69 23.69
N ALA A 18 20.93 6.80 24.41
CA ALA A 18 22.04 6.99 25.33
C ALA A 18 21.54 6.97 26.77
N LEU A 19 22.21 6.22 27.64
CA LEU A 19 21.91 6.11 29.06
C LEU A 19 23.09 6.60 29.90
N GLU A 20 22.85 7.59 30.76
CA GLU A 20 23.81 8.02 31.76
C GLU A 20 23.64 7.18 33.03
N VAL A 21 24.58 6.26 33.28
CA VAL A 21 24.50 5.28 34.37
C VAL A 21 25.74 5.28 35.26
N SER A 22 25.60 4.89 36.52
CA SER A 22 26.76 4.69 37.40
C SER A 22 27.56 3.44 36.98
N PRO A 23 28.91 3.45 37.01
CA PRO A 23 29.72 2.25 36.83
C PRO A 23 29.42 1.13 37.83
N GLU A 24 28.86 1.48 38.99
CA GLU A 24 28.47 0.56 40.06
C GLU A 24 27.08 -0.07 39.85
N LEU A 25 26.32 0.40 38.85
CA LEU A 25 24.98 -0.12 38.55
C LEU A 25 25.06 -1.61 38.18
N GLU A 26 24.18 -2.43 38.74
CA GLU A 26 24.09 -3.85 38.39
C GLU A 26 23.48 -4.05 36.99
N LEU A 27 23.88 -5.12 36.30
CA LEU A 27 23.34 -5.46 34.98
C LEU A 27 21.81 -5.63 35.00
N ARG A 28 21.24 -6.13 36.09
CA ARG A 28 19.78 -6.26 36.26
C ARG A 28 19.06 -4.91 36.14
N ASP A 29 19.56 -3.89 36.84
CA ASP A 29 18.93 -2.58 36.86
C ASP A 29 19.16 -1.85 35.53
N PHE A 30 20.31 -2.09 34.89
CA PHE A 30 20.57 -1.62 33.53
C PHE A 30 19.60 -2.22 32.50
N LEU A 31 19.27 -3.52 32.60
CA LEU A 31 18.26 -4.15 31.74
C LEU A 31 16.87 -3.54 31.93
N ALA A 32 16.51 -3.15 33.15
CA ALA A 32 15.23 -2.47 33.42
C ALA A 32 15.18 -1.06 32.79
N LEU A 33 16.31 -0.33 32.78
CA LEU A 33 16.41 0.95 32.06
C LEU A 33 16.31 0.75 30.54
N CYS A 34 16.95 -0.30 30.01
CA CYS A 34 16.85 -0.66 28.60
C CYS A 34 15.43 -1.09 28.22
N GLU A 35 14.69 -1.79 29.09
CA GLU A 35 13.27 -2.12 28.88
C GLU A 35 12.39 -0.87 28.75
N LEU A 36 12.63 0.15 29.59
CA LEU A 36 11.88 1.41 29.55
C LEU A 36 12.10 2.18 28.24
N GLU A 37 13.33 2.22 27.74
CA GLU A 37 13.69 2.98 26.53
C GLU A 37 13.42 2.20 25.23
N SER A 38 13.62 0.87 25.22
CA SER A 38 13.45 0.03 24.03
C SER A 38 12.05 -0.58 23.88
N GLY A 39 11.28 -0.66 24.96
CA GLY A 39 9.99 -1.36 25.01
C GLY A 39 10.08 -2.89 24.94
N ILE A 40 11.28 -3.47 25.00
CA ILE A 40 11.50 -4.93 25.02
C ILE A 40 11.45 -5.42 26.47
N PRO A 41 10.67 -6.47 26.81
CA PRO A 41 10.66 -7.01 28.17
C PRO A 41 12.06 -7.47 28.62
N ALA A 42 12.50 -7.13 29.84
CA ALA A 42 13.87 -7.46 30.29
C ALA A 42 14.24 -8.95 30.21
N GLY A 43 13.25 -9.86 30.27
CA GLY A 43 13.46 -11.31 30.10
C GLY A 43 13.77 -11.76 28.67
N GLU A 44 13.54 -10.90 27.68
CA GLU A 44 13.84 -11.12 26.26
C GLU A 44 15.07 -10.32 25.82
N ILE A 45 15.61 -9.45 26.67
CA ILE A 45 16.79 -8.64 26.34
C ILE A 45 18.07 -9.47 26.53
N GLN A 46 18.89 -9.49 25.48
CA GLN A 46 20.28 -9.92 25.53
C GLN A 46 21.22 -8.75 25.23
N ILE A 47 22.02 -8.34 26.21
CA ILE A 47 23.03 -7.27 26.04
C ILE A 47 24.39 -7.89 25.77
N SER A 48 25.13 -7.31 24.81
CA SER A 48 26.51 -7.67 24.49
C SER A 48 27.40 -6.44 24.37
N HIS A 49 28.65 -6.57 24.82
CA HIS A 49 29.68 -5.54 24.71
C HIS A 49 30.93 -6.19 24.09
N ALA A 50 31.51 -5.57 23.05
CA ALA A 50 32.64 -6.14 22.31
C ALA A 50 32.45 -7.62 21.93
N GLU A 51 31.27 -7.95 21.37
CA GLU A 51 30.84 -9.30 20.98
C GLU A 51 30.66 -10.31 22.13
N GLN A 52 30.84 -9.90 23.39
CA GLN A 52 30.63 -10.76 24.55
C GLN A 52 29.29 -10.50 25.22
N PRO A 53 28.42 -11.51 25.37
CA PRO A 53 27.14 -11.36 26.07
C PRO A 53 27.34 -11.16 27.57
N LEU A 54 26.71 -10.14 28.13
CA LEU A 54 26.69 -9.88 29.57
C LEU A 54 25.62 -10.78 30.20
N LYS A 55 26.02 -11.77 31.02
CA LYS A 55 25.12 -12.80 31.56
C LYS A 55 24.88 -12.72 33.07
N ASP A 56 25.82 -12.13 33.82
CA ASP A 56 25.73 -12.06 35.28
C ASP A 56 24.95 -10.81 35.71
N LEU A 57 23.68 -11.02 36.06
CA LEU A 57 22.73 -9.96 36.39
C LEU A 57 23.12 -9.16 37.64
N THR A 58 23.92 -9.74 38.54
CA THR A 58 24.31 -9.12 39.83
C THR A 58 25.64 -8.39 39.77
N ARG A 59 26.34 -8.49 38.65
CA ARG A 59 27.64 -7.85 38.47
C ARG A 59 27.46 -6.40 38.01
N ALA A 60 28.24 -5.50 38.61
CA ALA A 60 28.27 -4.09 38.23
C ALA A 60 28.78 -3.89 36.79
N LEU A 61 28.23 -2.92 36.06
CA LEU A 61 28.57 -2.62 34.67
C LEU A 61 30.06 -2.33 34.46
N GLY A 62 30.70 -1.58 35.36
CA GLY A 62 32.14 -1.29 35.29
C GLY A 62 33.01 -2.54 35.37
N ASN A 63 32.54 -3.60 36.05
CA ASN A 63 33.25 -4.87 36.14
C ASN A 63 33.16 -5.69 34.85
N PHE A 64 32.26 -5.36 33.92
CA PHE A 64 32.24 -5.93 32.56
C PHE A 64 33.19 -5.22 31.59
N GLY A 65 33.96 -4.24 32.09
CA GLY A 65 34.91 -3.47 31.29
C GLY A 65 34.27 -2.34 30.49
N LEU A 66 33.02 -1.99 30.80
CA LEU A 66 32.31 -0.85 30.23
C LEU A 66 32.90 0.46 30.74
N LYS A 67 33.14 1.39 29.81
CA LYS A 67 33.69 2.73 30.03
C LYS A 67 32.74 3.79 29.52
N ASP A 68 33.05 5.03 29.88
CA ASP A 68 32.35 6.19 29.36
C ASP A 68 32.50 6.31 27.83
N GLY A 69 31.38 6.38 27.12
CA GLY A 69 31.31 6.43 25.66
C GLY A 69 31.22 5.07 24.97
N ASP A 70 31.17 3.95 25.72
CA ASP A 70 31.08 2.62 25.11
C ASP A 70 29.69 2.36 24.49
N VAL A 71 29.68 1.54 23.44
CA VAL A 71 28.48 1.11 22.74
C VAL A 71 28.16 -0.33 23.11
N VAL A 72 26.94 -0.58 23.58
CA VAL A 72 26.42 -1.92 23.88
C VAL A 72 25.34 -2.30 22.89
N VAL A 73 25.30 -3.56 22.49
CA VAL A 73 24.32 -4.09 21.54
C VAL A 73 23.25 -4.86 22.30
N LEU A 74 22.01 -4.41 22.16
CA LEU A 74 20.80 -5.01 22.69
C LEU A 74 20.13 -5.83 21.57
N ARG A 75 19.90 -7.13 21.82
CA ARG A 75 19.14 -8.03 20.94
C ARG A 75 17.95 -8.65 21.66
N GLN A 76 16.85 -8.86 20.95
CA GLN A 76 15.69 -9.60 21.45
C GLN A 76 15.88 -11.11 21.23
N ALA A 77 15.74 -11.90 22.29
CA ALA A 77 15.82 -13.36 22.27
C ALA A 77 14.43 -14.00 22.11
N GLU A 78 14.33 -15.06 21.30
CA GLU A 78 13.09 -15.83 21.13
C GLU A 78 12.74 -16.62 22.38
N ARG A 79 11.48 -16.52 22.82
CA ARG A 79 10.92 -17.34 23.89
C ARG A 79 10.81 -18.80 23.41
N ARG A 80 11.61 -19.72 23.97
CA ARG A 80 11.24 -21.15 23.94
C ARG A 80 10.15 -21.37 25.01
N PRO A 81 8.96 -21.88 24.66
CA PRO A 81 7.99 -22.27 25.67
C PRO A 81 8.56 -23.42 26.52
N ALA A 82 8.39 -23.34 27.84
CA ALA A 82 8.85 -24.36 28.77
C ALA A 82 8.19 -25.72 28.47
N PRO A 83 8.91 -26.85 28.63
CA PRO A 83 8.34 -28.17 28.40
C PRO A 83 7.30 -28.49 29.49
N GLN A 84 6.06 -28.74 29.08
CA GLN A 84 5.03 -29.32 29.95
C GLN A 84 5.27 -30.83 30.12
N PRO A 85 4.90 -31.42 31.28
CA PRO A 85 5.19 -32.81 31.60
C PRO A 85 4.44 -33.77 30.67
N SER A 86 5.15 -34.76 30.14
CA SER A 86 4.63 -35.83 29.29
C SER A 86 3.94 -36.92 30.13
N PHE A 87 2.77 -37.36 29.66
CA PHE A 87 2.18 -38.65 30.06
C PHE A 87 2.49 -39.71 28.99
N PRO A 88 2.96 -40.92 29.35
CA PRO A 88 3.28 -41.96 28.38
C PRO A 88 2.03 -42.78 27.99
N GLY A 89 1.72 -42.89 26.69
CA GLY A 89 0.78 -43.92 26.20
C GLY A 89 0.02 -43.70 24.89
N LEU A 90 0.05 -42.53 24.24
CA LEU A 90 -0.68 -42.30 22.98
C LEU A 90 0.27 -41.83 21.85
N PRO A 91 0.09 -42.31 20.60
CA PRO A 91 0.83 -41.80 19.46
C PRO A 91 0.45 -40.33 19.23
N ARG A 92 1.47 -39.47 19.23
CA ARG A 92 1.33 -38.02 19.11
C ARG A 92 1.18 -37.66 17.63
N ILE A 93 -0.06 -37.44 17.19
CA ILE A 93 -0.35 -36.93 15.84
C ILE A 93 -0.29 -35.39 15.90
N ASP A 94 0.54 -34.78 15.07
CA ASP A 94 0.73 -33.33 15.01
C ASP A 94 -0.15 -32.69 13.93
N PHE A 95 -1.34 -32.24 14.34
CA PHE A 95 -2.32 -31.57 13.48
C PHE A 95 -1.97 -30.10 13.15
N SER A 96 -0.85 -29.56 13.65
CA SER A 96 -0.38 -28.22 13.25
C SER A 96 0.09 -28.15 11.80
N SER A 97 0.35 -29.31 11.17
CA SER A 97 0.87 -29.46 9.81
C SER A 97 -0.21 -29.61 8.71
N ILE A 98 -1.50 -29.51 9.05
CA ILE A 98 -2.61 -29.65 8.09
C ILE A 98 -3.18 -28.25 7.79
N SER A 99 -2.63 -27.62 6.75
CA SER A 99 -3.12 -26.38 6.16
C SER A 99 -4.10 -26.69 5.03
N VAL A 100 -5.21 -25.95 4.95
CA VAL A 100 -6.19 -26.03 3.85
C VAL A 100 -6.04 -24.77 2.98
N PRO A 101 -6.02 -24.86 1.64
CA PRO A 101 -5.91 -23.69 0.78
C PRO A 101 -7.25 -22.95 0.64
N GLY A 102 -7.26 -21.63 0.85
CA GLY A 102 -8.41 -20.78 0.53
C GLY A 102 -8.65 -19.56 1.43
N THR A 103 -7.97 -19.43 2.58
CA THR A 103 -8.03 -18.21 3.38
C THR A 103 -6.68 -17.50 3.33
N SER A 104 -6.66 -16.29 2.78
CA SER A 104 -5.53 -15.37 2.82
C SER A 104 -5.24 -14.99 4.27
N SER A 105 -4.46 -15.81 4.97
CA SER A 105 -3.82 -15.44 6.22
C SER A 105 -2.32 -15.34 5.96
N ASN A 106 -1.87 -14.10 5.81
CA ASN A 106 -0.48 -13.70 5.69
C ASN A 106 0.36 -14.35 6.80
N HIS A 107 1.14 -15.38 6.43
CA HIS A 107 2.32 -15.75 7.19
C HIS A 107 3.50 -15.80 6.22
N ARG A 108 4.23 -14.68 6.19
CA ARG A 108 5.59 -14.61 5.64
C ARG A 108 6.47 -15.55 6.45
N SER A 109 6.72 -16.75 5.92
CA SER A 109 7.87 -17.57 6.30
C SER A 109 8.90 -17.44 5.19
N THR A 110 9.85 -16.55 5.41
CA THR A 110 11.04 -16.31 4.58
C THR A 110 11.94 -17.54 4.62
N THR A 111 11.93 -18.30 3.53
CA THR A 111 13.00 -19.25 3.22
C THR A 111 14.20 -18.46 2.68
N GLN A 112 15.20 -18.24 3.53
CA GLN A 112 16.51 -17.77 3.09
C GLN A 112 17.29 -18.94 2.45
N ALA A 113 17.71 -18.71 1.21
CA ALA A 113 18.65 -19.54 0.47
C ALA A 113 20.03 -19.55 1.16
N GLN A 114 20.59 -20.74 1.35
CA GLN A 114 21.99 -20.94 1.75
C GLN A 114 22.83 -21.42 0.57
N ASN A 115 24.01 -20.81 0.44
CA ASN A 115 25.12 -21.25 -0.40
C ASN A 115 25.84 -22.49 0.20
N PRO A 116 26.52 -23.33 -0.60
CA PRO A 116 26.97 -24.66 -0.20
C PRO A 116 28.41 -24.67 0.33
N ARG A 117 28.66 -25.35 1.45
CA ARG A 117 29.99 -25.92 1.78
C ARG A 117 29.85 -27.22 2.58
N ALA A 118 30.71 -28.16 2.21
CA ALA A 118 30.79 -29.55 2.63
C ALA A 118 31.04 -29.77 4.13
N ASP A 119 30.46 -30.83 4.71
CA ASP A 119 31.23 -32.01 5.10
C ASP A 119 30.32 -33.19 5.49
N GLN A 120 30.89 -34.38 5.33
CA GLN A 120 30.24 -35.68 5.26
C GLN A 120 29.87 -36.27 6.64
N THR A 121 28.71 -36.92 6.74
CA THR A 121 28.53 -38.23 7.39
C THR A 121 27.15 -38.81 7.07
N PRO A 122 27.03 -40.07 6.59
CA PRO A 122 25.75 -40.70 6.30
C PRO A 122 25.18 -41.30 7.59
N LEU A 123 24.31 -40.57 8.29
CA LEU A 123 23.49 -41.16 9.35
C LEU A 123 22.14 -41.57 8.77
N ALA A 124 22.00 -42.90 8.64
CA ALA A 124 20.79 -43.69 8.75
C ALA A 124 19.48 -42.99 8.39
N THR A 125 18.94 -43.38 7.23
CA THR A 125 17.51 -43.47 6.95
C THR A 125 16.76 -43.88 8.21
N SER A 126 16.13 -42.90 8.87
CA SER A 126 14.95 -43.20 9.66
C SER A 126 13.91 -43.61 8.64
N PRO A 127 13.38 -44.85 8.67
CA PRO A 127 12.25 -45.16 7.83
C PRO A 127 11.17 -44.16 8.25
N GLU A 128 10.72 -43.34 7.31
CA GLU A 128 9.41 -42.73 7.44
C GLU A 128 8.47 -43.90 7.70
N LEU A 129 8.09 -44.07 8.97
CA LEU A 129 6.99 -44.90 9.37
C LEU A 129 5.81 -44.32 8.60
N SER A 130 5.50 -44.93 7.46
CA SER A 130 4.19 -44.82 6.86
C SER A 130 3.22 -45.03 8.03
N PRO A 131 2.38 -44.04 8.39
CA PRO A 131 1.48 -44.23 9.50
C PRO A 131 0.38 -45.17 9.01
N GLN A 132 0.66 -46.49 9.07
CA GLN A 132 -0.22 -47.60 8.69
C GLN A 132 -1.48 -47.70 9.56
N GLY A 133 -1.87 -46.61 10.24
CA GLY A 133 -3.08 -46.48 11.04
C GLY A 133 -4.02 -45.35 10.59
N LEU A 134 -3.65 -44.50 9.62
CA LEU A 134 -4.50 -43.40 9.11
C LEU A 134 -5.35 -43.77 7.89
N ASP A 135 -5.17 -44.97 7.33
CA ASP A 135 -5.89 -45.42 6.13
C ASP A 135 -7.31 -45.92 6.42
N ASN A 136 -7.69 -46.04 7.70
CA ASN A 136 -9.01 -46.51 8.09
C ASN A 136 -9.91 -45.32 8.49
N PRO A 137 -10.85 -44.88 7.61
CA PRO A 137 -11.67 -43.70 7.85
C PRO A 137 -12.59 -43.85 9.07
N ALA A 138 -12.93 -45.08 9.46
CA ALA A 138 -13.72 -45.35 10.66
C ALA A 138 -12.96 -45.03 11.96
N LEU A 139 -11.69 -45.45 12.04
CA LEU A 139 -10.82 -45.16 13.20
C LEU A 139 -10.49 -43.67 13.30
N LEU A 140 -10.27 -43.01 12.16
CA LEU A 140 -10.00 -41.58 12.11
C LEU A 140 -11.20 -40.77 12.58
N ARG A 141 -12.42 -41.17 12.17
CA ARG A 141 -13.66 -40.57 12.63
C ARG A 141 -13.81 -40.70 14.14
N ASP A 142 -13.64 -41.90 14.68
CA ASP A 142 -13.83 -42.17 16.10
C ASP A 142 -12.81 -41.41 16.96
N MET A 143 -11.57 -41.30 16.48
CA MET A 143 -10.52 -40.50 17.13
C MET A 143 -10.86 -39.01 17.15
N LEU A 144 -11.32 -38.44 16.03
CA LEU A 144 -11.72 -37.03 15.93
C LEU A 144 -12.97 -36.71 16.77
N LEU A 145 -13.88 -37.66 16.91
CA LEU A 145 -15.04 -37.53 17.80
C LEU A 145 -14.66 -37.69 19.28
N ALA A 146 -13.63 -38.49 19.59
CA ALA A 146 -13.13 -38.69 20.94
C ALA A 146 -12.33 -37.49 21.48
N ASN A 147 -11.81 -36.62 20.61
CA ASN A 147 -11.04 -35.44 21.00
C ASN A 147 -11.76 -34.12 20.62
N PRO A 148 -12.47 -33.47 21.57
CA PRO A 148 -13.20 -32.22 21.31
C PRO A 148 -12.33 -31.06 20.82
N HIS A 149 -11.05 -31.04 21.17
CA HIS A 149 -10.12 -29.99 20.76
C HIS A 149 -9.75 -30.12 19.27
N GLU A 150 -9.47 -31.34 18.81
CA GLU A 150 -9.18 -31.62 17.39
C GLU A 150 -10.40 -31.37 16.51
N LEU A 151 -11.61 -31.68 17.00
CA LEU A 151 -12.85 -31.39 16.30
C LEU A 151 -13.11 -29.88 16.16
N SER A 152 -12.72 -29.08 17.17
CA SER A 152 -12.79 -27.62 17.08
C SER A 152 -11.83 -27.06 16.04
N LEU A 153 -10.60 -27.55 16.02
CA LEU A 153 -9.58 -27.14 15.04
C LEU A 153 -9.97 -27.55 13.61
N LEU A 154 -10.55 -28.74 13.46
CA LEU A 154 -11.06 -29.23 12.17
C LEU A 154 -12.21 -28.37 11.64
N LYS A 155 -13.14 -27.94 12.50
CA LYS A 155 -14.23 -27.03 12.13
C LYS A 155 -13.73 -25.69 11.63
N GLU A 156 -12.67 -25.18 12.27
CA GLU A 156 -12.10 -23.88 11.93
C GLU A 156 -11.29 -23.94 10.62
N ARG A 157 -10.47 -24.98 10.44
CA ARG A 157 -9.56 -25.06 9.30
C ARG A 157 -10.15 -25.76 8.09
N ASN A 158 -11.06 -26.70 8.30
CA ASN A 158 -11.62 -27.56 7.26
C ASN A 158 -13.13 -27.82 7.46
N PRO A 159 -13.98 -26.80 7.22
CA PRO A 159 -15.42 -26.91 7.40
C PRO A 159 -16.07 -28.08 6.64
N PRO A 160 -15.71 -28.36 5.36
CA PRO A 160 -16.32 -29.47 4.60
C PRO A 160 -16.08 -30.85 5.21
N LEU A 161 -14.88 -31.11 5.72
CA LEU A 161 -14.55 -32.39 6.36
C LEU A 161 -15.17 -32.48 7.75
N ALA A 162 -15.25 -31.37 8.49
CA ALA A 162 -15.92 -31.30 9.79
C ALA A 162 -17.44 -31.55 9.67
N GLU A 163 -18.10 -30.97 8.67
CA GLU A 163 -19.52 -31.21 8.39
C GLU A 163 -19.79 -32.67 8.02
N ALA A 164 -18.93 -33.26 7.18
CA ALA A 164 -19.04 -34.67 6.84
C ALA A 164 -18.86 -35.58 8.07
N LEU A 165 -17.95 -35.25 8.98
CA LEU A 165 -17.75 -35.95 10.26
C LEU A 165 -18.98 -35.87 11.18
N LEU A 166 -19.55 -34.66 11.33
CA LEU A 166 -20.69 -34.40 12.22
C LEU A 166 -22.03 -34.92 11.68
N SER A 167 -22.14 -35.07 10.36
CA SER A 167 -23.32 -35.64 9.72
C SER A 167 -23.58 -37.09 10.13
N GLY A 168 -22.58 -37.77 10.70
CA GLY A 168 -22.68 -39.15 11.16
C GLY A 168 -22.59 -40.19 10.03
N ASP A 169 -22.53 -39.74 8.78
CA ASP A 169 -22.43 -40.56 7.57
C ASP A 169 -20.97 -40.92 7.27
N LEU A 170 -20.63 -42.21 7.44
CA LEU A 170 -19.28 -42.72 7.23
C LEU A 170 -18.86 -42.68 5.76
N GLU A 171 -19.78 -42.89 4.83
CA GLU A 171 -19.47 -42.89 3.39
C GLU A 171 -19.14 -41.49 2.91
N ARG A 172 -19.93 -40.50 3.36
CA ARG A 172 -19.69 -39.09 3.06
C ARG A 172 -18.37 -38.59 3.64
N PHE A 173 -18.05 -38.95 4.89
CA PHE A 173 -16.77 -38.62 5.51
C PHE A 173 -15.58 -39.20 4.74
N THR A 174 -15.67 -40.48 4.37
CA THR A 174 -14.62 -41.19 3.61
C THR A 174 -14.37 -40.54 2.26
N LYS A 175 -15.43 -40.18 1.53
CA LYS A 175 -15.33 -39.54 0.23
C LYS A 175 -14.62 -38.18 0.31
N VAL A 176 -15.03 -37.32 1.25
CA VAL A 176 -14.42 -35.99 1.43
C VAL A 176 -12.96 -36.09 1.88
N LEU A 177 -12.64 -37.05 2.75
CA LEU A 177 -11.27 -37.30 3.20
C LEU A 177 -10.37 -37.74 2.02
N GLN A 178 -10.84 -38.66 1.19
CA GLN A 178 -10.08 -39.15 0.03
C GLN A 178 -9.87 -38.06 -1.02
N GLU A 179 -10.89 -37.24 -1.30
CA GLU A 179 -10.80 -36.13 -2.23
C GLU A 179 -9.76 -35.09 -1.76
N GLN A 180 -9.76 -34.75 -0.47
CA GLN A 180 -8.79 -33.84 0.11
C GLN A 180 -7.36 -34.41 0.14
N GLN A 181 -7.19 -35.70 0.43
CA GLN A 181 -5.88 -36.36 0.34
C GLN A 181 -5.35 -36.35 -1.09
N HIS A 182 -6.21 -36.60 -2.08
CA HIS A 182 -5.83 -36.60 -3.49
C HIS A 182 -5.44 -35.19 -3.98
N ASP A 183 -6.24 -34.17 -3.64
CA ASP A 183 -5.93 -32.77 -3.95
C ASP A 183 -4.61 -32.31 -3.29
N ARG A 184 -4.36 -32.74 -2.06
CA ARG A 184 -3.11 -32.45 -1.36
C ARG A 184 -1.93 -33.13 -2.04
N ALA A 185 -2.05 -34.42 -2.36
CA ALA A 185 -1.02 -35.17 -3.06
C ALA A 185 -0.71 -34.55 -4.43
N LYS A 186 -1.73 -34.09 -5.17
CA LYS A 186 -1.55 -33.44 -6.47
C LYS A 186 -0.79 -32.11 -6.35
N ARG A 187 -1.14 -31.25 -5.38
CA ARG A 187 -0.42 -29.98 -5.14
C ARG A 187 1.00 -30.20 -4.64
N GLU A 188 1.21 -31.19 -3.76
CA GLU A 188 2.54 -31.58 -3.30
C GLU A 188 3.40 -32.04 -4.48
N GLN A 189 2.81 -32.84 -5.38
CA GLN A 189 3.49 -33.35 -6.56
C GLN A 189 3.80 -32.25 -7.59
N GLU A 190 2.92 -31.27 -7.77
CA GLU A 190 3.18 -30.08 -8.58
C GLU A 190 4.31 -29.22 -7.98
N ARG A 191 4.31 -29.01 -6.66
CA ARG A 191 5.37 -28.29 -5.94
C ARG A 191 6.72 -29.01 -6.05
N ILE A 192 6.74 -30.33 -5.84
CA ILE A 192 7.95 -31.15 -6.01
C ILE A 192 8.42 -31.08 -7.45
N ARG A 193 7.53 -31.15 -8.44
CA ARG A 193 7.90 -31.02 -9.86
C ARG A 193 8.55 -29.67 -10.19
N LEU A 194 8.13 -28.59 -9.52
CA LEU A 194 8.68 -27.23 -9.66
C LEU A 194 10.02 -27.05 -8.91
N LEU A 195 10.21 -27.73 -7.78
CA LEU A 195 11.49 -27.77 -7.05
C LEU A 195 12.52 -28.73 -7.67
N THR A 196 12.05 -29.76 -8.39
CA THR A 196 12.89 -30.81 -9.00
C THR A 196 13.13 -30.56 -10.48
N SER A 197 12.49 -29.55 -11.09
CA SER A 197 12.82 -29.10 -12.45
C SER A 197 14.24 -28.53 -12.49
N ASP A 198 14.93 -28.87 -13.59
CA ASP A 198 16.30 -28.47 -13.91
C ASP A 198 16.49 -26.94 -13.73
N PRO A 199 17.60 -26.47 -13.12
CA PRO A 199 17.96 -25.05 -13.01
C PRO A 199 17.89 -24.23 -14.31
N PHE A 200 17.87 -24.90 -15.47
CA PHE A 200 17.77 -24.30 -16.81
C PHE A 200 16.38 -24.41 -17.46
N ASP A 201 15.34 -24.78 -16.70
CA ASP A 201 13.97 -24.81 -17.21
C ASP A 201 13.43 -23.38 -17.39
N LEU A 202 13.23 -22.98 -18.65
CA LEU A 202 12.84 -21.63 -19.06
C LEU A 202 11.50 -21.21 -18.42
N GLU A 203 10.58 -22.15 -18.20
CA GLU A 203 9.27 -21.85 -17.62
C GLU A 203 9.36 -21.60 -16.11
N ALA A 204 10.28 -22.28 -15.41
CA ALA A 204 10.55 -22.04 -13.99
C ALA A 204 11.25 -20.69 -13.78
N GLN A 205 12.24 -20.36 -14.64
CA GLN A 205 12.91 -19.06 -14.60
C GLN A 205 11.94 -17.89 -14.87
N ALA A 206 11.01 -18.03 -15.83
CA ALA A 206 10.01 -17.01 -16.11
C ALA A 206 9.06 -16.77 -14.93
N LYS A 207 8.66 -17.82 -14.21
CA LYS A 207 7.83 -17.70 -13.00
C LYS A 207 8.58 -17.01 -11.86
N ILE A 208 9.85 -17.35 -11.66
CA ILE A 208 10.71 -16.70 -10.67
C ILE A 208 10.92 -15.21 -11.01
N GLU A 209 11.14 -14.88 -12.29
CA GLU A 209 11.28 -13.50 -12.75
C GLU A 209 10.00 -12.69 -12.49
N GLU A 210 8.83 -13.25 -12.80
CA GLU A 210 7.55 -12.58 -12.54
C GLU A 210 7.29 -12.39 -11.04
N GLU A 211 7.60 -13.38 -10.20
CA GLU A 211 7.51 -13.26 -8.74
C GLU A 211 8.43 -12.16 -8.19
N ILE A 212 9.68 -12.07 -8.67
CA ILE A 212 10.61 -11.00 -8.29
C ILE A 212 10.08 -9.64 -8.75
N ARG A 213 9.54 -9.56 -9.97
CA ARG A 213 8.96 -8.33 -10.51
C ARG A 213 7.80 -7.84 -9.64
N GLN A 214 6.86 -8.72 -9.31
CA GLN A 214 5.73 -8.39 -8.44
C GLN A 214 6.21 -7.96 -7.06
N HIS A 215 7.18 -8.67 -6.49
CA HIS A 215 7.74 -8.30 -5.19
C HIS A 215 8.36 -6.89 -5.19
N ASN A 216 9.14 -6.56 -6.23
CA ASN A 216 9.73 -5.23 -6.36
C ASN A 216 8.66 -4.13 -6.53
N ILE A 217 7.57 -4.44 -7.25
CA ILE A 217 6.44 -3.51 -7.41
C ILE A 217 5.75 -3.28 -6.06
N GLU A 218 5.46 -4.35 -5.31
CA GLU A 218 4.84 -4.28 -3.99
C GLU A 218 5.70 -3.54 -2.97
N GLU A 219 7.01 -3.81 -2.96
CA GLU A 219 7.96 -3.14 -2.07
C GLU A 219 8.04 -1.64 -2.40
N ASN A 220 8.18 -1.28 -3.68
CA ASN A 220 8.16 0.10 -4.11
C ASN A 220 6.83 0.80 -3.77
N MET A 221 5.70 0.12 -3.92
CA MET A 221 4.39 0.64 -3.52
C MET A 221 4.31 0.88 -2.01
N THR A 222 4.83 -0.06 -1.22
CA THR A 222 4.87 0.06 0.25
C THR A 222 5.73 1.25 0.67
N ILE A 223 6.93 1.40 0.10
CA ILE A 223 7.81 2.55 0.33
C ILE A 223 7.10 3.85 -0.05
N ALA A 224 6.42 3.89 -1.20
CA ALA A 224 5.69 5.08 -1.61
C ALA A 224 4.55 5.42 -0.64
N MET A 225 3.83 4.43 -0.09
CA MET A 225 2.77 4.66 0.89
C MET A 225 3.30 5.21 2.22
N GLU A 226 4.50 4.82 2.62
CA GLU A 226 5.14 5.29 3.86
C GLU A 226 5.78 6.68 3.69
N GLU A 227 6.55 6.87 2.62
CA GLU A 227 7.35 8.09 2.39
C GLU A 227 6.58 9.23 1.73
N ALA A 228 5.59 8.90 0.88
CA ALA A 228 4.86 9.87 0.09
C ALA A 228 3.35 9.54 0.05
N PRO A 229 2.66 9.53 1.21
CA PRO A 229 1.23 9.22 1.27
C PRO A 229 0.38 10.17 0.41
N GLU A 230 0.85 11.39 0.16
CA GLU A 230 0.19 12.36 -0.73
C GLU A 230 0.18 11.94 -2.20
N SER A 231 1.08 11.05 -2.64
CA SER A 231 1.05 10.46 -3.99
C SER A 231 -0.16 9.55 -4.20
N PHE A 232 -0.78 9.08 -3.11
CA PHE A 232 -1.99 8.26 -3.11
C PHE A 232 -3.26 9.08 -2.83
N GLY A 233 -3.11 10.34 -2.42
CA GLY A 233 -4.20 11.26 -2.19
C GLY A 233 -4.65 11.95 -3.49
N GLN A 234 -5.94 12.22 -3.61
CA GLN A 234 -6.44 13.06 -4.70
C GLN A 234 -6.10 14.52 -4.41
N VAL A 235 -5.30 15.14 -5.28
CA VAL A 235 -4.94 16.55 -5.13
C VAL A 235 -6.12 17.42 -5.57
N VAL A 236 -6.68 18.17 -4.62
CA VAL A 236 -7.80 19.07 -4.85
C VAL A 236 -7.36 20.22 -5.77
N MET A 237 -8.12 20.43 -6.85
CA MET A 237 -7.86 21.51 -7.80
C MET A 237 -8.12 22.89 -7.20
N LEU A 238 -7.36 23.90 -7.65
CA LEU A 238 -7.43 25.26 -7.11
C LEU A 238 -8.62 26.02 -7.70
N TYR A 239 -9.61 26.31 -6.86
CA TYR A 239 -10.75 27.15 -7.21
C TYR A 239 -10.88 28.33 -6.25
N ILE A 240 -11.40 29.45 -6.74
CA ILE A 240 -11.76 30.61 -5.91
C ILE A 240 -13.19 31.04 -6.19
N ASN A 241 -13.83 31.68 -5.21
CA ASN A 241 -15.07 32.39 -5.41
C ASN A 241 -14.78 33.76 -6.02
N CYS A 242 -15.51 34.12 -7.07
CA CYS A 242 -15.54 35.46 -7.61
C CYS A 242 -16.98 35.83 -8.03
N LYS A 243 -17.19 37.08 -8.42
CA LYS A 243 -18.45 37.52 -9.01
C LYS A 243 -18.20 38.25 -10.32
N VAL A 244 -19.05 38.00 -11.29
CA VAL A 244 -19.03 38.72 -12.58
C VAL A 244 -20.40 39.35 -12.75
N ASN A 245 -20.44 40.68 -12.86
CA ASN A 245 -21.69 41.44 -12.93
C ASN A 245 -22.66 41.11 -11.76
N GLY A 246 -22.12 40.86 -10.56
CA GLY A 246 -22.88 40.51 -9.36
C GLY A 246 -23.27 39.03 -9.22
N HIS A 247 -23.10 38.22 -10.27
CA HIS A 247 -23.40 36.79 -10.23
C HIS A 247 -22.20 35.99 -9.70
N PRO A 248 -22.41 35.04 -8.76
CA PRO A 248 -21.33 34.21 -8.23
C PRO A 248 -20.80 33.23 -9.29
N VAL A 249 -19.48 33.10 -9.34
CA VAL A 249 -18.75 32.24 -10.27
C VAL A 249 -17.62 31.56 -9.50
N LYS A 250 -17.41 30.27 -9.75
CA LYS A 250 -16.24 29.54 -9.26
C LYS A 250 -15.20 29.51 -10.37
N ALA A 251 -14.08 30.17 -10.15
CA ALA A 251 -13.01 30.25 -11.13
C ALA A 251 -11.93 29.22 -10.83
N PHE A 252 -11.61 28.37 -11.80
CA PHE A 252 -10.47 27.46 -11.76
C PHE A 252 -9.17 28.26 -11.97
N VAL A 253 -8.19 28.10 -11.09
CA VAL A 253 -6.92 28.83 -11.15
C VAL A 253 -5.86 27.95 -11.82
N ASP A 254 -5.46 28.34 -13.04
CA ASP A 254 -4.55 27.53 -13.86
C ASP A 254 -3.39 28.39 -14.40
N SER A 255 -2.21 28.22 -13.82
CA SER A 255 -0.99 28.88 -14.28
C SER A 255 -0.40 28.27 -15.56
N GLY A 256 -0.83 27.05 -15.93
CA GLY A 256 -0.45 26.38 -17.17
C GLY A 256 -1.24 26.87 -18.39
N ALA A 257 -2.41 27.45 -18.18
CA ALA A 257 -3.20 28.06 -19.25
C ALA A 257 -2.68 29.45 -19.63
N GLN A 258 -2.41 29.67 -20.91
CA GLN A 258 -1.96 30.98 -21.40
C GLN A 258 -3.06 32.06 -21.30
N MET A 259 -4.33 31.68 -21.48
CA MET A 259 -5.45 32.60 -21.62
C MET A 259 -6.54 32.31 -20.60
N THR A 260 -7.12 33.37 -20.04
CA THR A 260 -8.33 33.30 -19.23
C THR A 260 -9.55 33.08 -20.12
N ILE A 261 -10.41 32.15 -19.70
CA ILE A 261 -11.56 31.70 -20.47
C ILE A 261 -12.82 31.70 -19.59
N MET A 262 -13.97 31.96 -20.20
CA MET A 262 -15.28 31.80 -19.59
C MET A 262 -16.19 30.99 -20.52
N SER A 263 -17.04 30.11 -19.96
CA SER A 263 -18.01 29.37 -20.75
C SER A 263 -19.13 30.28 -21.25
N GLN A 264 -19.74 29.93 -22.40
CA GLN A 264 -20.89 30.66 -22.92
C GLN A 264 -22.05 30.67 -21.92
N ALA A 265 -22.34 29.53 -21.28
CA ALA A 265 -23.38 29.40 -20.26
C ALA A 265 -23.14 30.35 -19.08
N CYS A 266 -21.89 30.49 -18.63
CA CYS A 266 -21.52 31.44 -17.57
C CYS A 266 -21.69 32.89 -18.03
N ALA A 267 -21.28 33.23 -19.27
CA ALA A 267 -21.44 34.57 -19.81
C ALA A 267 -22.91 35.00 -19.98
N GLU A 268 -23.78 34.07 -20.38
CA GLU A 268 -25.23 34.25 -20.42
C GLU A 268 -25.82 34.45 -19.02
N ARG A 269 -25.46 33.59 -18.07
CA ARG A 269 -25.90 33.66 -16.67
C ARG A 269 -25.46 34.96 -15.98
N CYS A 270 -24.26 35.44 -16.28
CA CYS A 270 -23.73 36.71 -15.77
C CYS A 270 -24.28 37.93 -16.53
N ASN A 271 -25.10 37.72 -17.57
CA ASN A 271 -25.67 38.78 -18.41
C ASN A 271 -24.61 39.71 -19.03
N ILE A 272 -23.50 39.13 -19.50
CA ILE A 272 -22.40 39.86 -20.16
C ILE A 272 -22.26 39.53 -21.65
N MET A 273 -23.20 38.79 -22.24
CA MET A 273 -23.18 38.47 -23.68
C MET A 273 -23.10 39.70 -24.58
N ARG A 274 -23.63 40.85 -24.13
CA ARG A 274 -23.51 42.16 -24.81
C ARG A 274 -22.08 42.69 -24.93
N LEU A 275 -21.13 42.16 -24.15
CA LEU A 275 -19.71 42.56 -24.15
C LEU A 275 -18.85 41.66 -25.04
N VAL A 276 -19.43 40.57 -25.59
CA VAL A 276 -18.69 39.56 -26.35
C VAL A 276 -18.49 40.05 -27.79
N ASP A 277 -17.25 40.36 -28.14
CA ASP A 277 -16.86 40.72 -29.50
C ASP A 277 -16.66 39.46 -30.34
N ARG A 278 -17.63 39.18 -31.22
CA ARG A 278 -17.63 38.01 -32.12
C ARG A 278 -16.60 38.11 -33.26
N ARG A 279 -15.97 39.26 -33.48
CA ARG A 279 -14.86 39.37 -34.46
C ARG A 279 -13.64 38.53 -34.05
N TRP A 280 -13.55 38.20 -32.76
CA TRP A 280 -12.53 37.33 -32.18
C TRP A 280 -13.01 35.88 -32.07
N ALA A 281 -14.10 35.52 -32.76
CA ALA A 281 -14.51 34.13 -32.88
C ALA A 281 -13.47 33.34 -33.69
N GLY A 282 -13.32 32.07 -33.35
CA GLY A 282 -12.31 31.20 -33.96
C GLY A 282 -12.33 29.80 -33.37
N ILE A 283 -11.34 29.00 -33.74
CA ILE A 283 -11.15 27.65 -33.18
C ILE A 283 -9.87 27.68 -32.36
N ALA A 284 -9.99 27.46 -31.06
CA ALA A 284 -8.84 27.24 -30.19
C ALA A 284 -8.26 25.85 -30.48
N LYS A 285 -7.01 25.80 -30.93
CA LYS A 285 -6.24 24.56 -31.03
C LYS A 285 -5.39 24.42 -29.75
N GLY A 286 -5.76 23.51 -28.88
CA GLY A 286 -5.08 23.18 -27.61
C GLY A 286 -5.24 21.70 -27.28
N VAL A 287 -5.47 21.35 -26.01
CA VAL A 287 -5.90 20.00 -25.57
C VAL A 287 -7.33 19.74 -26.07
N GLY A 288 -7.46 19.55 -27.39
CA GLY A 288 -8.73 19.49 -28.11
C GLY A 288 -8.97 20.70 -29.03
N THR A 289 -10.00 20.58 -29.86
CA THR A 289 -10.53 21.66 -30.70
C THR A 289 -11.78 22.22 -30.04
N GLN A 290 -11.74 23.49 -29.61
CA GLN A 290 -12.89 24.14 -29.00
C GLN A 290 -13.26 25.41 -29.76
N LYS A 291 -14.56 25.66 -29.90
CA LYS A 291 -15.09 26.82 -30.63
C LYS A 291 -15.12 28.04 -29.70
N ILE A 292 -14.35 29.06 -30.07
CA ILE A 292 -14.35 30.38 -29.43
C ILE A 292 -15.50 31.18 -30.05
N ILE A 293 -16.47 31.57 -29.23
CA ILE A 293 -17.62 32.39 -29.61
C ILE A 293 -17.23 33.85 -29.82
N GLY A 294 -16.27 34.34 -29.03
CA GLY A 294 -15.74 35.70 -29.11
C GLY A 294 -14.86 36.05 -27.92
N ARG A 295 -14.58 37.34 -27.74
CA ARG A 295 -13.74 37.83 -26.64
C ARG A 295 -14.40 38.99 -25.90
N VAL A 296 -14.30 38.97 -24.58
CA VAL A 296 -14.59 40.12 -23.72
C VAL A 296 -13.30 40.87 -23.48
N HIS A 297 -13.22 42.10 -23.99
CA HIS A 297 -12.00 42.91 -23.91
C HIS A 297 -11.74 43.45 -22.51
N LEU A 298 -12.82 43.76 -21.78
CA LEU A 298 -12.75 44.29 -20.43
C LEU A 298 -14.05 44.02 -19.69
N ALA A 299 -13.99 43.29 -18.59
CA ALA A 299 -15.06 43.14 -17.62
C ALA A 299 -14.47 43.14 -16.20
N GLN A 300 -15.26 43.63 -15.24
CA GLN A 300 -14.87 43.63 -13.84
C GLN A 300 -15.18 42.26 -13.23
N VAL A 301 -14.13 41.58 -12.79
CA VAL A 301 -14.22 40.36 -11.99
C VAL A 301 -14.02 40.75 -10.54
N GLN A 302 -15.07 40.58 -9.74
CA GLN A 302 -15.02 40.88 -8.33
C GLN A 302 -14.42 39.70 -7.56
N ILE A 303 -13.35 39.94 -6.82
CA ILE A 303 -12.76 38.98 -5.88
C ILE A 303 -12.81 39.65 -4.51
N GLU A 304 -13.53 39.03 -3.57
CA GLU A 304 -13.85 39.66 -2.28
C GLU A 304 -14.46 41.08 -2.47
N GLY A 305 -13.76 42.13 -2.03
CA GLY A 305 -14.16 43.53 -2.17
C GLY A 305 -13.62 44.23 -3.42
N ASP A 306 -12.68 43.61 -4.15
CA ASP A 306 -11.96 44.26 -5.24
C ASP A 306 -12.58 43.95 -6.59
N PHE A 307 -12.54 44.93 -7.49
CA PHE A 307 -12.99 44.80 -8.88
C PHE A 307 -11.79 44.81 -9.82
N LEU A 308 -11.47 43.65 -10.37
CA LEU A 308 -10.31 43.45 -11.23
C LEU A 308 -10.70 43.56 -12.71
N PRO A 309 -10.09 44.48 -13.48
CA PRO A 309 -10.32 44.61 -14.91
C PRO A 309 -9.66 43.47 -15.69
N CYS A 310 -10.45 42.48 -16.08
CA CYS A 310 -10.02 41.27 -16.78
C CYS A 310 -10.50 41.22 -18.24
N SER A 311 -9.72 40.55 -19.08
CA SER A 311 -10.08 40.22 -20.46
C SER A 311 -10.07 38.71 -20.64
N PHE A 312 -11.04 38.13 -21.32
CA PHE A 312 -11.15 36.68 -21.46
C PHE A 312 -11.90 36.26 -22.73
N SER A 313 -11.60 35.07 -23.23
CA SER A 313 -12.28 34.47 -24.38
C SER A 313 -13.51 33.68 -23.92
N ILE A 314 -14.55 33.64 -24.75
CA ILE A 314 -15.77 32.87 -24.50
C ILE A 314 -15.74 31.59 -25.33
N LEU A 315 -15.83 30.44 -24.67
CA LEU A 315 -15.89 29.13 -25.32
C LEU A 315 -17.30 28.54 -25.19
N GLU A 316 -17.75 27.82 -26.22
CA GLU A 316 -19.10 27.23 -26.30
C GLU A 316 -19.27 26.11 -25.29
N ASP A 317 -18.45 25.05 -25.41
CA ASP A 317 -18.53 23.84 -24.60
C ASP A 317 -17.34 23.76 -23.65
N GLN A 318 -17.56 24.19 -22.40
CA GLN A 318 -16.57 24.10 -21.33
C GLN A 318 -17.25 23.61 -20.04
N PRO A 319 -16.71 22.57 -19.38
CA PRO A 319 -17.33 21.99 -18.19
C PRO A 319 -17.31 22.92 -16.97
N MET A 320 -16.29 23.79 -16.86
CA MET A 320 -16.18 24.78 -15.79
C MET A 320 -16.67 26.16 -16.25
N ASP A 321 -17.18 26.96 -15.31
CA ASP A 321 -17.70 28.30 -15.60
C ASP A 321 -16.62 29.27 -16.10
N MET A 322 -15.48 29.30 -15.40
CA MET A 322 -14.40 30.24 -15.66
C MET A 322 -13.06 29.61 -15.31
N LEU A 323 -12.07 29.86 -16.15
CA LEU A 323 -10.67 29.50 -15.96
C LEU A 323 -9.85 30.79 -15.93
N LEU A 324 -9.17 31.02 -14.81
CA LEU A 324 -8.26 32.14 -14.60
C LEU A 324 -6.84 31.73 -15.00
N GLY A 325 -6.44 32.17 -16.19
CA GLY A 325 -5.17 31.83 -16.81
C GLY A 325 -4.00 32.73 -16.39
N LEU A 326 -2.81 32.38 -16.87
CA LEU A 326 -1.57 33.08 -16.58
C LEU A 326 -1.57 34.54 -17.05
N ASP A 327 -2.34 34.89 -18.09
CA ASP A 327 -2.50 36.26 -18.57
C ASP A 327 -3.05 37.20 -17.49
N MET A 328 -4.13 36.80 -16.81
CA MET A 328 -4.75 37.59 -15.74
C MET A 328 -3.99 37.46 -14.43
N LEU A 329 -3.44 36.29 -14.12
CA LEU A 329 -2.58 36.09 -12.94
C LEU A 329 -1.35 37.02 -13.00
N LYS A 330 -0.68 37.12 -14.15
CA LYS A 330 0.45 38.06 -14.34
C LYS A 330 0.00 39.51 -14.31
N ARG A 331 -1.12 39.84 -14.95
CA ARG A 331 -1.65 41.21 -15.01
C ARG A 331 -1.91 41.79 -13.62
N HIS A 332 -2.46 40.98 -12.72
CA HIS A 332 -2.79 41.39 -11.35
C HIS A 332 -1.71 41.03 -10.32
N GLN A 333 -0.54 40.57 -10.79
CA GLN A 333 0.62 40.18 -9.97
C GLN A 333 0.23 39.17 -8.88
N CYS A 334 -0.60 38.20 -9.24
CA CYS A 334 -1.13 37.24 -8.27
C CYS A 334 -0.02 36.31 -7.74
N SER A 335 -0.16 35.90 -6.48
CA SER A 335 0.66 34.86 -5.86
C SER A 335 -0.24 33.71 -5.42
N ILE A 336 0.04 32.52 -5.95
CA ILE A 336 -0.62 31.27 -5.56
C ILE A 336 0.14 30.74 -4.33
N ASP A 337 -0.39 31.01 -3.13
CA ASP A 337 0.22 30.59 -1.88
C ASP A 337 -0.44 29.29 -1.39
N LEU A 338 0.19 28.16 -1.71
CA LEU A 338 -0.27 26.83 -1.31
C LEU A 338 -0.03 26.55 0.18
N LYS A 339 0.91 27.27 0.83
CA LYS A 339 1.18 27.11 2.26
C LYS A 339 0.04 27.68 3.10
N LYS A 340 -0.50 28.83 2.69
CA LYS A 340 -1.69 29.45 3.31
C LYS A 340 -3.01 29.00 2.69
N SER A 341 -2.97 28.32 1.54
CA SER A 341 -4.14 27.98 0.72
C SER A 341 -4.96 29.22 0.31
N VAL A 342 -4.28 30.23 -0.22
CA VAL A 342 -4.89 31.47 -0.70
C VAL A 342 -4.33 31.91 -2.05
N LEU A 343 -5.16 32.61 -2.84
CA LEU A 343 -4.72 33.44 -3.95
C LEU A 343 -4.60 34.88 -3.46
N LEU A 344 -3.38 35.40 -3.45
CA LEU A 344 -3.10 36.81 -3.17
C LEU A 344 -3.15 37.61 -4.47
N ILE A 345 -3.90 38.71 -4.49
CA ILE A 345 -3.94 39.67 -5.58
C ILE A 345 -2.87 40.74 -5.35
N GLY A 346 -1.73 40.66 -6.02
CA GLY A 346 -0.57 41.51 -5.72
C GLY A 346 -0.83 43.01 -5.91
N THR A 347 -1.70 43.39 -6.84
CA THR A 347 -2.03 44.82 -7.08
C THR A 347 -2.79 45.49 -5.93
N THR A 348 -3.55 44.74 -5.14
CA THR A 348 -4.40 45.29 -4.06
C THR A 348 -4.04 44.77 -2.67
N GLY A 349 -3.33 43.63 -2.59
CA GLY A 349 -3.03 42.94 -1.35
C GLY A 349 -4.16 42.06 -0.83
N THR A 350 -5.29 41.96 -1.56
CA THR A 350 -6.43 41.14 -1.17
C THR A 350 -6.12 39.66 -1.28
N GLU A 351 -6.49 38.89 -0.26
CA GLU A 351 -6.34 37.44 -0.23
C GLU A 351 -7.73 36.79 -0.32
N THR A 352 -7.89 35.81 -1.21
CA THR A 352 -9.07 34.91 -1.25
C THR A 352 -8.63 33.48 -0.98
N ARG A 353 -9.38 32.73 -0.18
CA ARG A 353 -9.09 31.32 0.09
C ARG A 353 -9.42 30.45 -1.11
N PHE A 354 -8.64 29.38 -1.31
CA PHE A 354 -9.04 28.32 -2.22
C PHE A 354 -10.21 27.53 -1.64
N LEU A 355 -11.09 27.05 -2.52
CA LEU A 355 -12.26 26.28 -2.12
C LEU A 355 -11.85 24.90 -1.59
N PRO A 356 -12.49 24.41 -0.50
CA PRO A 356 -12.35 23.03 -0.08
C PRO A 356 -13.03 22.08 -1.08
N GLU A 357 -12.67 20.80 -1.04
CA GLU A 357 -13.18 19.76 -1.94
C GLU A 357 -14.72 19.71 -2.01
N GLY A 358 -15.41 19.84 -0.88
CA GLY A 358 -16.88 19.82 -0.81
C GLY A 358 -17.57 21.01 -1.48
N GLU A 359 -16.83 22.08 -1.78
CA GLU A 359 -17.33 23.26 -2.49
C GLU A 359 -16.92 23.28 -3.96
N LEU A 360 -16.23 22.26 -4.47
CA LEU A 360 -15.86 22.20 -5.88
C LEU A 360 -17.07 21.92 -6.79
N PRO A 361 -17.08 22.45 -8.02
CA PRO A 361 -18.08 22.08 -9.01
C PRO A 361 -17.96 20.59 -9.41
N ASP A 362 -19.07 19.99 -9.81
CA ASP A 362 -19.16 18.55 -10.10
C ASP A 362 -18.12 18.07 -11.11
N CYS A 363 -17.83 18.88 -12.13
CA CYS A 363 -16.80 18.57 -13.12
C CYS A 363 -15.39 18.43 -12.53
N ALA A 364 -15.09 19.14 -11.44
CA ALA A 364 -13.81 19.06 -10.73
C ALA A 364 -13.78 17.90 -9.72
N ARG A 365 -14.95 17.46 -9.24
CA ARG A 365 -15.09 16.27 -8.38
C ARG A 365 -15.02 14.97 -9.19
N LEU A 366 -15.61 14.96 -10.39
CA LEU A 366 -15.74 13.77 -11.24
C LEU A 366 -14.51 13.45 -12.09
N ALA A 367 -13.64 14.42 -12.37
CA ALA A 367 -12.43 14.15 -13.17
C ALA A 367 -11.48 13.13 -12.52
N TYR A 368 -11.61 12.88 -11.21
CA TYR A 368 -10.76 11.92 -10.48
C TYR A 368 -11.52 11.07 -9.44
N GLY A 369 -12.83 11.24 -9.25
CA GLY A 369 -13.60 10.46 -8.26
C GLY A 369 -13.60 8.94 -8.54
N PRO A 370 -13.81 8.08 -7.51
CA PRO A 370 -13.88 6.63 -7.68
C PRO A 370 -14.97 6.19 -8.67
N GLU A 371 -16.02 6.98 -8.85
CA GLU A 371 -17.09 6.72 -9.84
C GLU A 371 -16.59 6.80 -11.30
N ALA A 372 -15.54 7.59 -11.59
CA ALA A 372 -14.93 7.62 -12.93
C ALA A 372 -14.04 6.38 -13.20
N ARG A 373 -13.64 5.65 -12.15
CA ARG A 373 -12.91 4.38 -12.29
C ARG A 373 -13.83 3.17 -12.43
N GLU A 374 -15.12 3.30 -12.13
CA GLU A 374 -16.08 2.19 -12.27
C GLU A 374 -16.59 2.03 -13.71
N ASP A 375 -16.64 3.10 -14.52
CA ASP A 375 -17.22 3.04 -15.87
C ASP A 375 -16.23 2.75 -17.01
N THR A 376 -14.92 2.72 -16.75
CA THR A 376 -13.93 2.28 -17.74
C THR A 376 -12.94 1.33 -17.13
N ARG A 377 -13.17 0.03 -17.33
CA ARG A 377 -12.18 -0.99 -17.00
C ARG A 377 -10.93 -0.71 -17.84
N PRO A 378 -9.70 -0.81 -17.29
CA PRO A 378 -8.47 -0.62 -18.06
C PRO A 378 -8.38 -1.49 -19.32
N GLU A 379 -9.03 -2.66 -19.29
CA GLU A 379 -9.19 -3.56 -20.44
C GLU A 379 -10.00 -2.94 -21.58
N ASP A 380 -11.07 -2.19 -21.27
CA ASP A 380 -11.93 -1.54 -22.27
C ASP A 380 -11.19 -0.39 -22.99
N ILE A 381 -10.29 0.32 -22.29
CA ILE A 381 -9.46 1.40 -22.87
C ILE A 381 -8.39 0.81 -23.80
N ALA A 382 -7.72 -0.27 -23.39
CA ALA A 382 -6.71 -0.94 -24.21
C ALA A 382 -7.30 -1.58 -25.47
N ASP A 383 -8.50 -2.18 -25.37
CA ASP A 383 -9.22 -2.74 -26.51
C ASP A 383 -9.69 -1.65 -27.48
N GLN A 384 -10.07 -0.47 -26.98
CA GLN A 384 -10.49 0.65 -27.80
C GLN A 384 -9.31 1.29 -28.54
N GLU A 385 -8.16 1.46 -27.90
CA GLU A 385 -6.93 1.93 -28.54
C GLU A 385 -6.41 0.94 -29.60
N LEU A 386 -6.50 -0.37 -29.32
CA LEU A 386 -6.13 -1.42 -30.28
C LEU A 386 -7.07 -1.44 -31.49
N ALA A 387 -8.37 -1.25 -31.27
CA ALA A 387 -9.37 -1.17 -32.33
C ALA A 387 -9.16 0.05 -33.24
N GLU A 388 -8.82 1.21 -32.67
CA GLU A 388 -8.49 2.42 -33.45
C GLU A 388 -7.20 2.25 -34.25
N ALA A 389 -6.17 1.61 -33.67
CA ALA A 389 -4.91 1.33 -34.36
C ALA A 389 -5.09 0.36 -35.55
N LEU A 390 -5.96 -0.64 -35.38
CA LEU A 390 -6.35 -1.57 -36.44
C LEU A 390 -7.14 -0.88 -37.54
N GLN A 391 -8.10 -0.01 -37.21
CA GLN A 391 -8.86 0.75 -38.20
C GLN A 391 -8.00 1.70 -39.03
N ARG A 392 -7.04 2.39 -38.41
CA ARG A 392 -6.08 3.25 -39.13
C ARG A 392 -5.20 2.44 -40.09
N SER A 393 -4.75 1.27 -39.64
CA SER A 393 -3.94 0.36 -40.47
C SER A 393 -4.73 -0.19 -41.67
N ILE A 394 -6.05 -0.39 -41.55
CA ILE A 394 -6.93 -0.80 -42.65
C ILE A 394 -7.18 0.35 -43.64
N GLN A 395 -7.29 1.59 -43.15
CA GLN A 395 -7.44 2.76 -44.02
C GLN A 395 -6.16 3.09 -44.81
N ASP A 396 -4.99 2.97 -44.18
CA ASP A 396 -3.70 3.22 -44.83
C ASP A 396 -3.28 2.07 -45.77
N GLY A 397 -3.73 0.84 -45.51
CA GLY A 397 -3.50 -0.31 -46.39
C GLY A 397 -4.37 -0.35 -47.66
N GLY A 398 -5.40 0.50 -47.75
CA GLY A 398 -6.33 0.56 -48.88
C GLY A 398 -5.99 1.59 -49.97
N GLN A 399 -4.89 2.34 -49.84
CA GLN A 399 -4.47 3.39 -50.78
C GLN A 399 -3.25 3.02 -51.65
N HIS A 400 -2.97 1.73 -51.85
CA HIS A 400 -1.96 1.28 -52.82
C HIS A 400 -2.55 0.45 -53.96
#